data_AF-A0A2X4UG24-F1
#
_entry.id   AF-A0A2X4UG24-F1
#
_cell.length_a   1.000
_cell.length_b   1.000
_cell.length_c   1.000
_cell.angle_alpha   90.00
_cell.angle_beta   90.00
_cell.angle_gamma   90.00
#
_symmetry.space_group_name_H-M   'P 1'
#
loop_
_entity.id
_entity.type
_entity.pdbx_description
1 polymer ?
#
loop_
_entity_poly.entity_id
_entity_poly.type
_entity_poly.pdbx_seq_one_letter_code
_entity_poly.pdbx_strand_id
1 'polypeptide(L)'
;MAALIAQFHQALRDGVPPESVQAKQLAAKWLELFQSYAGTDPATQMKIRQAMEQEPTLTEGTWLTPALLSYLQQAVTHLMRG
;
A
#
# COMPACT_ATOMS: atom_id res chain seq x y z
N MET A 1 8.86 3.92 -2.20
CA MET A 1 7.98 2.87 -1.64
C MET A 1 8.34 2.49 -0.19
N ALA A 2 9.59 2.07 0.11
CA ALA A 2 9.98 1.57 1.45
C ALA A 2 9.67 2.51 2.63
N ALA A 3 9.97 3.81 2.52
CA ALA A 3 9.70 4.79 3.59
C ALA A 3 8.20 4.99 3.88
N LEU A 4 7.33 4.80 2.87
CA LEU A 4 5.89 4.90 3.06
C LEU A 4 5.34 3.67 3.79
N ILE A 5 5.84 2.49 3.43
CA ILE A 5 5.47 1.25 4.12
C ILE A 5 5.92 1.26 5.58
N ALA A 6 7.10 1.82 5.88
CA ALA A 6 7.57 2.00 7.25
C ALA A 6 6.63 2.92 8.09
N GLN A 7 6.08 3.98 7.47
CA GLN A 7 5.10 4.86 8.13
C GLN A 7 3.77 4.16 8.40
N PHE A 8 3.29 3.32 7.49
CA PHE A 8 2.10 2.48 7.74
C PHE A 8 2.34 1.48 8.87
N HIS A 9 3.52 0.86 8.92
CA HIS A 9 3.90 -0.04 10.02
C HIS A 9 3.91 0.70 11.35
N GLN A 10 4.45 1.92 11.38
CA GLN A 10 4.43 2.75 12.57
C GLN A 10 3.00 3.10 12.98
N ALA A 11 2.17 3.58 12.06
CA ALA A 11 0.77 3.90 12.33
C ALA A 11 -0.01 2.70 12.87
N LEU A 12 0.22 1.51 12.31
CA LEU A 12 -0.37 0.26 12.79
C LEU A 12 0.12 -0.11 14.20
N ARG A 13 1.43 0.03 14.49
CA ARG A 13 1.99 -0.21 15.83
C ARG A 13 1.50 0.77 16.87
N ASP A 14 1.31 2.03 16.48
CA ASP A 14 0.83 3.11 17.34
C ASP A 14 -0.70 3.05 17.55
N GLY A 15 -1.39 2.09 16.92
CA GLY A 15 -2.84 1.90 17.04
C GLY A 15 -3.65 3.02 16.38
N VAL A 16 -3.09 3.71 15.39
CA VAL A 16 -3.76 4.81 14.68
C VAL A 16 -4.94 4.24 13.90
N PRO A 17 -6.18 4.72 14.11
CA PRO A 17 -7.34 4.17 13.42
C PRO A 17 -7.29 4.45 11.91
N PRO A 18 -7.73 3.52 11.05
CA PRO A 18 -7.65 3.65 9.60
C PRO A 18 -8.52 4.80 9.04
N GLU A 19 -9.56 5.22 9.75
CA GLU A 19 -10.39 6.38 9.40
C GLU A 19 -9.77 7.74 9.78
N SER A 20 -8.66 7.74 10.53
CA SER A 20 -8.00 8.97 10.95
C SER A 20 -7.47 9.80 9.78
N VAL A 21 -7.30 11.10 10.01
CA VAL A 21 -6.69 12.01 9.04
C VAL A 21 -5.28 11.54 8.66
N GLN A 22 -4.50 11.06 9.63
CA GLN A 22 -3.15 10.54 9.40
C GLN A 22 -3.16 9.31 8.49
N ALA A 23 -4.01 8.33 8.76
CA ALA A 23 -4.11 7.12 7.94
C ALA A 23 -4.57 7.42 6.51
N LYS A 24 -5.55 8.33 6.35
CA LYS A 24 -6.01 8.81 5.04
C LYS A 24 -4.91 9.53 4.25
N GLN A 25 -4.08 10.35 4.90
CA GLN A 25 -2.95 11.01 4.24
C GLN A 25 -1.89 10.01 3.75
N LEU A 26 -1.60 8.98 4.54
CA LEU A 26 -0.71 7.89 4.13
C LEU A 26 -1.30 7.12 2.95
N ALA A 27 -2.61 6.84 2.97
CA ALA A 27 -3.32 6.19 1.87
C ALA A 27 -3.31 7.02 0.58
N ALA A 28 -3.47 8.34 0.67
CA ALA A 28 -3.41 9.22 -0.49
C ALA A 28 -2.02 9.22 -1.13
N LYS A 29 -0.97 9.35 -0.31
CA LYS A 29 0.43 9.23 -0.76
C LYS A 29 0.70 7.86 -1.39
N TRP A 30 0.11 6.80 -0.85
CA TRP A 30 0.23 5.45 -1.40
C TRP A 30 -0.42 5.33 -2.77
N LEU A 31 -1.62 5.87 -2.96
CA LEU A 31 -2.30 5.90 -4.26
C LEU A 31 -1.53 6.72 -5.29
N GLU A 32 -0.97 7.86 -4.91
CA GLU A 32 -0.14 8.68 -5.81
C GLU A 32 1.12 7.94 -6.25
N LEU A 33 1.84 7.32 -5.31
CA LEU A 33 3.01 6.49 -5.59
C LEU A 33 2.65 5.27 -6.45
N PHE A 34 1.52 4.63 -6.17
CA PHE A 34 1.05 3.48 -6.93
C PHE A 34 0.71 3.87 -8.36
N GLN A 35 0.01 4.98 -8.58
CA GLN A 35 -0.29 5.51 -9.91
C GLN A 35 0.99 5.91 -10.67
N SER A 36 1.96 6.52 -10.00
CA SER A 36 3.25 6.88 -10.60
C SER A 36 4.11 5.65 -10.93
N TYR A 37 4.05 4.58 -10.12
CA TYR A 37 4.86 3.38 -10.29
C TYR A 37 4.27 2.40 -11.31
N ALA A 38 2.95 2.25 -11.32
CA ALA A 38 2.21 1.44 -12.28
C ALA A 38 2.21 2.07 -13.68
N GLY A 39 2.47 3.38 -13.78
CA GLY A 39 2.25 4.16 -15.00
C GLY A 39 0.78 4.12 -15.43
N THR A 40 0.43 4.88 -16.46
CA THR A 40 -0.90 4.78 -17.11
C THR A 40 -0.94 3.69 -18.19
N ASP A 41 0.15 2.95 -18.39
CA ASP A 41 0.27 1.97 -19.46
C ASP A 41 -0.09 0.55 -18.97
N PRO A 42 -1.23 -0.01 -19.41
CA PRO A 42 -1.73 -1.30 -18.91
C PRO A 42 -0.82 -2.49 -19.20
N ALA A 43 0.08 -2.40 -20.20
CA ALA A 43 1.02 -3.47 -20.51
C ALA A 43 2.16 -3.54 -19.49
N THR A 44 2.61 -2.39 -18.99
CA THR A 44 3.60 -2.31 -17.91
C THR A 44 3.02 -2.81 -16.59
N GLN A 45 1.76 -2.47 -16.31
CA GLN A 45 1.05 -2.96 -15.11
C GLN A 45 0.94 -4.49 -15.09
N MET A 46 0.61 -5.13 -16.22
CA MET A 46 0.58 -6.59 -16.30
C MET A 46 1.95 -7.21 -16.08
N LYS A 47 3.02 -6.65 -16.67
CA LYS A 47 4.39 -7.20 -16.50
C LYS A 47 4.86 -7.12 -15.05
N ILE A 48 4.57 -6.02 -14.36
CA ILE A 48 4.89 -5.86 -12.93
C ILE A 48 4.07 -6.85 -12.10
N ARG A 49 2.77 -7.01 -12.41
CA ARG A 49 1.91 -7.97 -11.71
C ARG A 49 2.38 -9.42 -11.91
N GLN A 50 2.71 -9.79 -13.14
CA GLN A 50 3.25 -11.11 -13.46
C GLN A 50 4.60 -11.35 -12.78
N ALA A 51 5.49 -10.36 -12.73
CA ALA A 51 6.76 -10.47 -12.01
C ALA A 51 6.53 -10.67 -10.49
N MET A 52 5.58 -9.94 -9.90
CA MET A 52 5.20 -10.11 -8.49
C MET A 52 4.52 -11.44 -8.18
N GLU A 53 3.75 -12.01 -9.11
CA GLU A 53 3.10 -13.33 -8.97
C GLU A 53 4.07 -14.50 -9.21
N GLN A 54 5.11 -14.30 -10.02
CA GLN A 54 6.10 -15.35 -10.37
C GLN A 54 7.23 -15.49 -9.34
N GLU A 55 7.39 -14.52 -8.44
CA GLU A 55 8.42 -14.55 -7.38
C GLU A 55 7.80 -14.69 -5.98
N PRO A 56 7.40 -15.91 -5.55
CA PRO A 56 6.88 -16.16 -4.20
C PRO A 56 7.88 -15.86 -3.07
N THR A 57 9.17 -15.78 -3.37
CA THR A 57 10.22 -15.32 -2.45
C THR A 57 10.22 -13.82 -2.22
N LEU A 58 9.57 -13.01 -3.06
CA LEU A 58 9.34 -11.61 -2.74
C LEU A 58 8.39 -11.52 -1.54
N THR A 59 7.34 -12.33 -1.49
CA THR A 59 6.37 -12.37 -0.37
C THR A 59 6.95 -12.87 0.96
N GLU A 60 7.95 -13.74 0.94
CA GLU A 60 8.63 -14.23 2.16
C GLU A 60 9.55 -13.19 2.83
N GLY A 61 9.74 -12.02 2.19
CA GLY A 61 10.41 -10.84 2.77
C GLY A 61 9.71 -9.52 2.46
N THR A 62 8.47 -9.54 1.95
CA THR A 62 7.78 -8.29 1.59
C THR A 62 7.38 -7.57 2.88
N TRP A 63 7.68 -6.28 2.93
CA TRP A 63 7.29 -5.33 3.98
C TRP A 63 5.77 -5.21 4.21
N LEU A 64 4.93 -5.96 3.48
CA LEU A 64 3.47 -5.94 3.54
C LEU A 64 2.98 -7.21 4.24
N THR A 65 2.91 -7.17 5.57
CA THR A 65 2.26 -8.24 6.34
C THR A 65 0.75 -8.25 6.07
N PRO A 66 0.05 -9.38 6.29
CA PRO A 66 -1.40 -9.44 6.11
C PRO A 66 -2.17 -8.38 6.93
N ALA A 67 -1.69 -8.08 8.14
CA ALA A 67 -2.25 -7.04 8.99
C ALA A 67 -2.08 -5.64 8.38
N LEU A 68 -0.91 -5.34 7.83
CA LEU A 68 -0.66 -4.07 7.17
C LEU A 68 -1.49 -3.92 5.89
N LEU A 69 -1.65 -5.00 5.14
CA LEU A 69 -2.48 -5.00 3.94
C LEU A 69 -3.94 -4.68 4.26
N SER A 70 -4.50 -5.32 5.30
CA SER A 70 -5.85 -5.02 5.77
C SER A 70 -6.00 -3.57 6.25
N TYR A 71 -5.01 -3.07 7.00
CA TYR A 71 -5.00 -1.69 7.47
C TYR A 71 -4.99 -0.69 6.30
N LEU A 72 -4.11 -0.92 5.32
CA LEU A 72 -3.99 -0.09 4.13
C LEU A 72 -5.30 -0.08 3.32
N GLN A 73 -5.92 -1.23 3.10
CA GLN A 73 -7.20 -1.34 2.40
C GLN A 73 -8.30 -0.53 3.10
N GLN A 74 -8.37 -0.61 4.43
CA GLN A 74 -9.33 0.18 5.21
C GLN A 74 -9.06 1.67 5.08
N ALA A 75 -7.81 2.12 5.24
CA ALA A 75 -7.44 3.53 5.13
C ALA A 75 -7.76 4.11 3.74
N VAL A 76 -7.48 3.36 2.66
CA VAL A 76 -7.86 3.73 1.29
C VAL A 76 -9.37 3.82 1.14
N THR A 77 -10.12 2.85 1.69
CA THR A 77 -11.57 2.86 1.62
C THR A 77 -12.15 4.08 2.33
N HIS A 78 -11.63 4.43 3.52
CA HIS A 78 -12.05 5.60 4.27
C HIS A 78 -11.65 6.92 3.59
N LEU A 79 -10.53 6.95 2.88
CA LEU A 79 -10.13 8.10 2.05
C LEU A 79 -11.11 8.33 0.90
N MET A 80 -11.52 7.26 0.19
CA MET A 80 -12.45 7.36 -0.95
C MET A 80 -13.90 7.66 -0.53
N ARG A 81 -14.26 7.38 0.73
CA ARG A 81 -15.61 7.57 1.27
C ARG A 81 -15.83 8.95 1.93
N GLY A 82 -14.80 9.80 1.99
CA GLY A 82 -14.86 11.13 2.61
C GLY A 82 -14.88 12.22 1.55
#